data_AF-A0A2R8BVZ4-F1
#
_entry.id   AF-A0A2R8BVZ4-F1
#
_cell.length_a   1.000
_cell.length_b   1.000
_cell.length_c   1.000
_cell.angle_alpha   90.00
_cell.angle_beta   90.00
_cell.angle_gamma   90.00
#
_symmetry.space_group_name_H-M   'P 1'
#
loop_
_entity.id
_entity.type
_entity.pdbx_description
1 polymer ?
#
loop_
_entity_poly.entity_id
_entity_poly.type
_entity_poly.pdbx_seq_one_letter_code
_entity_poly.pdbx_strand_id
1 'polypeptide(L)'
;MVERKIAPHIPVLDKSGRSDGSWSRADFEWDAENDQYVCPEGQKLKQFRRKYYDPNRGPTSEGRAKYRALKMTCQACTSKQHCCPNADARSITREEDEDARQNARDIARTEQYAVSMKLRKKVEMLF
;
A
#
# COMPACT_ATOMS: atom_id res chain seq x y z
N MET A 1 -15.49 -6.31 5.86
CA MET A 1 -15.03 -6.36 7.28
C MET A 1 -15.10 -5.00 7.96
N VAL A 2 -14.60 -3.94 7.31
CA VAL A 2 -14.58 -2.56 7.84
C VAL A 2 -15.98 -2.02 8.13
N GLU A 3 -16.95 -2.22 7.23
CA GLU A 3 -18.34 -1.76 7.40
C GLU A 3 -19.07 -2.38 8.60
N ARG A 4 -18.63 -3.58 9.04
CA ARG A 4 -19.26 -4.32 10.14
C ARG A 4 -18.58 -4.09 11.49
N LYS A 5 -17.60 -3.18 11.56
CA LYS A 5 -16.79 -2.86 12.77
C LYS A 5 -16.12 -4.08 13.40
N ILE A 6 -15.79 -5.10 12.60
CA ILE A 6 -15.05 -6.27 13.06
C ILE A 6 -13.57 -6.00 12.85
N ALA A 7 -12.78 -5.97 13.93
CA ALA A 7 -11.33 -5.80 13.88
C ALA A 7 -10.66 -7.13 13.47
N PRO A 8 -10.05 -7.22 12.28
CA PRO A 8 -9.36 -8.44 11.87
C PRO A 8 -8.06 -8.63 12.66
N HIS A 9 -8.07 -9.49 13.66
CA HIS A 9 -6.86 -9.97 14.35
C HIS A 9 -6.18 -11.11 13.58
N ILE A 10 -5.88 -10.87 12.31
CA ILE A 10 -5.26 -11.84 11.40
C ILE A 10 -3.91 -11.28 10.92
N PRO A 11 -2.82 -12.07 10.95
CA PRO A 11 -1.55 -11.64 10.39
C PRO A 11 -1.66 -11.42 8.88
N VAL A 12 -1.21 -10.24 8.43
CA VAL A 12 -1.07 -9.93 6.99
C VAL A 12 0.33 -10.34 6.56
N LEU A 13 0.43 -11.24 5.57
CA LEU A 13 1.70 -11.56 4.92
C LEU A 13 2.11 -10.40 4.01
N ASP A 14 2.84 -9.44 4.55
CA ASP A 14 3.24 -8.25 3.82
C ASP A 14 4.55 -8.46 3.05
N LYS A 15 4.44 -8.72 1.74
CA LYS A 15 5.58 -8.82 0.82
C LYS A 15 5.94 -7.48 0.16
N SER A 16 5.47 -6.36 0.72
CA SER A 16 5.76 -5.02 0.17
C SER A 16 7.16 -4.50 0.52
N GLY A 17 7.81 -5.07 1.54
CA GLY A 17 9.18 -4.75 1.92
C GLY A 17 10.18 -5.11 0.83
N ARG A 18 11.15 -4.23 0.57
CA ARG A 18 12.20 -4.44 -0.42
C ARG A 18 13.54 -4.70 0.26
N SER A 19 14.27 -5.69 -0.24
CA SER A 19 15.58 -6.09 0.31
C SER A 19 16.71 -5.14 -0.07
N ASP A 20 16.51 -4.30 -1.09
CA ASP A 20 17.50 -3.36 -1.60
C ASP A 20 17.58 -2.05 -0.79
N GLY A 21 16.81 -1.94 0.31
CA GLY A 21 16.73 -0.74 1.14
C GLY A 21 16.01 0.43 0.47
N SER A 22 15.47 0.26 -0.75
CA SER A 22 14.63 1.27 -1.36
C SER A 22 13.30 1.37 -0.62
N TRP A 23 12.70 2.57 -0.63
CA TRP A 23 11.39 2.78 -0.03
C TRP A 23 10.41 1.69 -0.50
N SER A 24 9.62 1.19 0.42
CA SER A 24 8.58 0.20 0.24
C SER A 24 7.25 0.89 -0.07
N ARG A 25 6.13 0.16 -0.01
CA ARG A 25 4.79 0.78 -0.03
C ARG A 25 4.50 1.53 1.27
N ALA A 26 4.99 1.03 2.41
CA ALA A 26 4.66 1.56 3.73
C ALA A 26 5.22 2.97 3.97
N ASP A 27 6.24 3.37 3.21
CA ASP A 27 6.82 4.72 3.22
C ASP A 27 5.99 5.74 2.43
N PHE A 28 4.92 5.30 1.75
CA PHE A 28 4.05 6.16 0.96
C PHE A 28 2.71 6.30 1.67
N GLU A 29 2.25 7.54 1.77
CA GLU A 29 0.95 7.86 2.34
C GLU A 29 -0.16 7.61 1.32
N TRP A 30 -1.27 7.04 1.76
CA TRP A 30 -2.47 6.87 0.95
C TRP A 30 -3.46 8.00 1.22
N ASP A 31 -3.75 8.79 0.18
CA ASP A 31 -4.74 9.86 0.19
C ASP A 31 -6.00 9.35 -0.52
N ALA A 32 -6.94 8.86 0.30
CA ALA A 32 -8.18 8.25 -0.18
C ALA A 32 -9.13 9.28 -0.82
N GLU A 33 -9.10 10.54 -0.37
CA GLU A 33 -9.96 11.60 -0.89
C GLU A 33 -9.62 11.94 -2.34
N ASN A 34 -8.32 11.90 -2.67
CA ASN A 34 -7.84 12.23 -4.01
C ASN A 34 -7.45 11.01 -4.86
N ASP A 35 -7.67 9.79 -4.35
CA ASP A 35 -7.28 8.53 -5.00
C ASP A 35 -5.82 8.56 -5.48
N GLN A 36 -4.88 8.76 -4.55
CA GLN A 36 -3.46 8.87 -4.88
C GLN A 36 -2.55 8.42 -3.73
N TYR A 37 -1.31 8.04 -4.08
CA TYR A 37 -0.24 7.96 -3.07
C TYR A 37 0.57 9.25 -3.06
N VAL A 38 1.10 9.59 -1.89
CA VAL A 38 2.07 10.66 -1.70
C VAL A 38 3.39 10.04 -1.26
N CYS A 39 4.47 10.33 -1.98
CA CYS A 39 5.80 9.84 -1.59
C CYS A 39 6.40 10.68 -0.44
N PRO A 40 7.47 10.21 0.22
CA PRO A 40 8.17 10.99 1.25
C PRO A 40 8.63 12.38 0.82
N GLU A 41 8.84 12.60 -0.49
CA GLU A 41 9.20 13.89 -1.09
C GLU A 41 7.96 14.75 -1.47
N GLY A 42 6.77 14.36 -1.03
CA GLY A 42 5.51 15.06 -1.28
C GLY A 42 4.93 14.90 -2.70
N GLN A 43 5.55 14.08 -3.55
CA GLN A 43 5.11 13.92 -4.94
C GLN A 43 3.96 12.92 -5.07
N LYS A 44 2.97 13.29 -5.89
CA LYS A 44 1.72 12.54 -6.08
C LYS A 44 1.87 11.44 -7.15
N LEU A 45 1.49 10.22 -6.77
CA LEU A 45 1.36 9.05 -7.64
C LEU A 45 -0.12 8.84 -7.93
N LYS A 46 -0.51 9.02 -9.20
CA LYS A 46 -1.90 8.88 -9.65
C LYS A 46 -2.07 7.64 -10.49
N GLN A 47 -3.25 7.04 -10.44
CA GLN A 47 -3.61 5.96 -11.37
C GLN A 47 -3.74 6.49 -12.80
N PHE A 48 -4.50 7.57 -12.95
CA PHE A 48 -4.71 8.24 -14.23
C PHE A 48 -4.37 9.72 -14.14
N ARG A 49 -3.75 10.26 -15.19
CA ARG A 49 -3.36 11.68 -15.28
C ARG A 49 -4.29 12.51 -16.16
N ARG A 50 -5.00 11.87 -17.09
CA ARG A 50 -5.96 12.56 -17.95
C ARG A 50 -7.29 12.66 -17.20
N LYS A 51 -7.94 13.83 -17.29
CA LYS A 51 -9.19 14.13 -16.59
C LYS A 51 -10.45 13.63 -17.30
N TYR A 52 -10.39 13.26 -18.58
CA TYR A 52 -11.56 12.76 -19.28
C TYR A 52 -11.89 11.33 -18.82
N TYR A 53 -13.18 11.07 -18.62
CA TYR A 53 -13.70 9.76 -18.33
C TYR A 53 -13.58 8.86 -19.56
N ASP A 54 -12.90 7.72 -19.39
CA ASP A 54 -12.76 6.70 -20.41
C ASP A 54 -13.33 5.41 -19.83
N PRO A 55 -14.48 4.91 -20.32
CA PRO A 55 -15.15 3.76 -19.74
C PRO A 55 -14.33 2.46 -19.83
N ASN A 56 -13.32 2.40 -20.71
CA ASN A 56 -12.42 1.25 -20.80
C ASN A 56 -11.22 1.35 -19.84
N ARG A 57 -11.09 2.47 -19.12
CA ARG A 57 -9.95 2.79 -18.28
C ARG A 57 -10.22 2.43 -16.81
N GLY A 58 -10.48 1.15 -16.59
CA GLY A 58 -10.60 0.55 -15.26
C GLY A 58 -9.25 0.05 -14.72
N PRO A 59 -9.24 -0.49 -13.49
CA PRO A 59 -8.20 -1.41 -13.05
C PRO A 59 -7.99 -2.52 -14.09
N THR A 60 -6.81 -3.12 -14.14
CA THR A 60 -6.58 -4.29 -15.00
C THR A 60 -7.61 -5.38 -14.63
N SER A 61 -7.93 -6.30 -15.55
CA SER A 61 -8.91 -7.39 -15.32
C SER A 61 -8.66 -8.22 -14.05
N GLU A 62 -7.47 -8.12 -13.46
CA GLU A 62 -7.07 -8.72 -12.19
C GLU A 62 -7.44 -7.88 -10.94
N GLY A 63 -8.23 -6.80 -11.05
CA GLY A 63 -8.60 -5.96 -9.90
C GLY A 63 -7.43 -5.15 -9.31
N ARG A 64 -6.38 -4.93 -10.09
CA ARG A 64 -5.17 -4.22 -9.68
C ARG A 64 -5.10 -2.84 -10.32
N ALA A 65 -4.96 -1.82 -9.47
CA ALA A 65 -4.76 -0.43 -9.87
C ALA A 65 -3.28 -0.05 -9.75
N LYS A 66 -2.73 0.62 -10.77
CA LYS A 66 -1.32 1.05 -10.79
C LYS A 66 -1.19 2.56 -10.68
N TYR A 67 -0.60 3.02 -9.60
CA TYR A 67 -0.35 4.44 -9.32
C TYR A 67 1.08 4.79 -9.68
N ARG A 68 1.30 5.86 -10.45
CA ARG A 68 2.64 6.23 -10.94
C ARG A 68 2.96 7.71 -10.74
N ALA A 69 4.18 7.97 -10.29
CA ALA A 69 4.75 9.31 -10.22
C ALA A 69 5.04 9.87 -11.61
N LEU A 70 5.25 11.19 -11.72
CA LEU A 70 5.60 11.79 -13.00
C LEU A 70 7.08 11.50 -13.28
N LYS A 71 7.40 11.02 -14.49
CA LYS A 71 8.78 10.70 -14.87
C LYS A 71 9.72 11.88 -14.68
N MET A 72 9.35 13.06 -15.19
CA MET A 72 10.17 14.27 -15.07
C MET A 72 10.43 14.65 -13.60
N THR A 73 9.42 14.53 -12.75
CA THR A 73 9.55 14.81 -11.31
C THR A 73 10.48 13.81 -10.63
N CYS A 74 10.33 12.50 -10.88
CA CYS A 74 11.23 11.50 -10.32
C CYS A 74 12.66 11.65 -10.84
N GLN A 75 12.85 12.07 -12.10
CA GLN A 75 14.18 12.27 -12.68
C GLN A 75 14.91 13.46 -12.06
N ALA A 76 14.20 14.52 -11.70
CA ALA A 76 14.76 15.70 -11.03
C ALA A 76 14.82 15.57 -9.49
N CYS A 77 14.29 14.49 -8.92
CA CYS A 77 14.20 14.28 -7.48
C CYS A 77 15.56 13.85 -6.90
N THR A 78 15.96 14.49 -5.79
CA THR A 78 17.19 14.19 -5.03
C THR A 78 17.20 12.75 -4.52
N SER A 79 16.06 12.27 -4.05
CA SER A 79 15.90 10.92 -3.50
C SER A 79 15.67 9.83 -4.55
N LYS A 80 15.85 10.12 -5.86
CA LYS A 80 15.62 9.15 -6.95
C LYS A 80 16.41 7.86 -6.76
N GLN A 81 17.70 7.97 -6.45
CA GLN A 81 18.59 6.80 -6.28
C GLN A 81 18.14 5.90 -5.13
N HIS A 82 17.59 6.47 -4.07
CA HIS A 82 17.09 5.71 -2.94
C HIS A 82 15.65 5.17 -3.18
N CYS A 83 14.79 5.97 -3.82
CA CYS A 83 13.37 5.66 -4.01
C CYS A 83 13.10 4.66 -5.15
N CYS A 84 13.78 4.84 -6.29
CA CYS A 84 13.58 4.01 -7.48
C CYS A 84 14.86 3.96 -8.35
N PRO A 85 15.93 3.29 -7.88
CA PRO A 85 17.22 3.25 -8.58
C PRO A 85 17.12 2.63 -9.98
N ASN A 86 16.34 1.55 -10.11
CA ASN A 86 16.23 0.75 -11.34
C ASN A 86 15.05 1.14 -12.24
N ALA A 87 14.37 2.25 -11.97
CA ALA A 87 13.18 2.65 -12.72
C ALA A 87 13.15 4.15 -12.99
N ASP A 88 12.60 4.53 -14.15
CA ASP A 88 12.43 5.94 -14.54
C ASP A 88 11.55 6.74 -13.58
N ALA A 89 10.57 6.08 -12.98
CA ALA A 89 9.64 6.70 -12.03
C ALA A 89 9.08 5.63 -11.09
N ARG A 90 8.78 6.04 -9.87
CA ARG A 90 8.13 5.19 -8.89
C ARG A 90 6.70 4.82 -9.33
N SER A 91 6.35 3.55 -9.15
CA SER A 91 4.97 3.07 -9.24
C SER A 91 4.62 2.13 -8.10
N ILE A 92 3.37 2.19 -7.65
CA ILE A 92 2.79 1.32 -6.61
C ILE A 92 1.56 0.64 -7.20
N THR A 93 1.49 -0.68 -7.07
CA THR A 93 0.28 -1.44 -7.38
C THR A 93 -0.56 -1.54 -6.11
N ARG A 94 -1.84 -1.17 -6.23
CA ARG A 94 -2.85 -1.30 -5.20
C ARG A 94 -3.83 -2.38 -5.64
N GLU A 95 -4.12 -3.32 -4.76
CA GLU A 95 -5.17 -4.31 -5.01
C GLU A 95 -6.50 -3.79 -4.47
N GLU A 96 -7.61 -4.38 -4.92
CA GLU A 96 -8.98 -3.99 -4.54
C GLU A 96 -9.19 -3.95 -3.01
N ASP A 97 -8.80 -5.00 -2.29
CA ASP A 97 -8.97 -5.12 -0.83
C ASP A 97 -7.86 -4.46 0.01
N GLU A 98 -7.07 -3.56 -0.57
CA GLU A 98 -5.91 -2.99 0.14
C GLU A 98 -6.30 -2.18 1.38
N ASP A 99 -7.48 -1.55 1.41
CA ASP A 99 -7.97 -0.86 2.61
C ASP A 99 -8.21 -1.83 3.78
N ALA A 100 -8.77 -3.00 3.50
CA ALA A 100 -8.95 -4.04 4.52
C ALA A 100 -7.59 -4.53 5.05
N ARG A 101 -6.59 -4.66 4.16
CA ARG A 101 -5.23 -5.04 4.56
C ARG A 101 -4.53 -3.94 5.34
N GLN A 102 -4.69 -2.67 4.96
CA GLN A 102 -4.11 -1.55 5.70
C GLN A 102 -4.67 -1.52 7.13
N ASN A 103 -5.98 -1.66 7.30
CA ASN A 103 -6.60 -1.76 8.61
C ASN A 103 -6.05 -2.94 9.44
N ALA A 104 -5.86 -4.10 8.82
CA ALA A 104 -5.26 -5.25 9.50
C ALA A 104 -3.79 -5.00 9.90
N ARG A 105 -3.01 -4.29 9.08
CA ARG A 105 -1.64 -3.84 9.43
C ARG A 105 -1.65 -2.86 10.60
N ASP A 106 -2.59 -1.93 10.62
CA ASP A 106 -2.69 -0.93 11.68
C ASP A 106 -3.08 -1.59 13.01
N ILE A 107 -4.03 -2.53 12.98
CA ILE A 107 -4.37 -3.36 14.15
C ILE A 107 -3.16 -4.19 14.59
N ALA A 108 -2.37 -4.72 13.67
CA ALA A 108 -1.19 -5.53 14.00
C ALA A 108 -0.13 -4.76 14.81
N ARG A 109 -0.12 -3.42 14.75
CA ARG A 109 0.76 -2.55 15.55
C ARG A 109 0.28 -2.33 16.98
N THR A 110 -0.92 -2.77 17.33
CA THR A 110 -1.53 -2.55 18.65
C THR A 110 -1.14 -3.62 19.67
N GLU A 111 -1.14 -3.25 20.96
CA GLU A 111 -0.91 -4.20 22.05
C GLU A 111 -2.00 -5.28 22.13
N GLN A 112 -3.25 -4.92 21.84
CA GLN A 112 -4.38 -5.85 21.82
C GLN A 112 -4.15 -6.98 20.81
N TYR A 113 -3.57 -6.66 19.65
CA TYR A 113 -3.20 -7.67 18.67
C TYR A 113 -2.15 -8.65 19.19
N ALA A 114 -1.11 -8.15 19.87
CA ALA A 114 -0.08 -9.00 20.47
C ALA A 114 -0.69 -9.97 21.52
N VAL A 115 -1.64 -9.50 22.32
CA VAL A 115 -2.39 -10.35 23.27
C VAL A 115 -3.23 -11.39 22.53
N SER A 116 -3.99 -10.98 21.51
CA SER A 116 -4.81 -11.89 20.69
C SER A 116 -3.97 -13.00 20.06
N MET A 117 -2.79 -12.68 19.53
CA MET A 117 -1.90 -13.68 18.94
C MET A 117 -1.35 -14.67 19.96
N LYS A 118 -1.01 -14.22 21.18
CA LYS A 118 -0.61 -15.12 22.28
C LYS A 118 -1.74 -16.08 22.68
N LEU A 119 -2.98 -15.58 22.78
CA LEU A 119 -4.14 -16.40 23.10
C LEU A 119 -4.44 -17.42 21.99
N ARG A 120 -4.39 -16.98 20.73
CA ARG A 120 -4.53 -17.85 19.56
C ARG A 120 -3.50 -18.98 19.60
N LYS A 121 -2.22 -18.65 19.84
CA LYS A 121 -1.16 -19.66 19.91
C LYS A 121 -1.39 -20.68 21.03
N LYS A 122 -1.94 -20.27 22.18
CA LYS A 122 -2.29 -21.21 23.27
C LYS A 122 -3.35 -22.22 22.82
N VAL A 123 -4.38 -21.78 22.10
CA VAL A 123 -5.42 -22.68 21.56
C VAL A 123 -4.86 -23.58 20.48
N GLU A 124 -4.05 -23.05 19.56
CA GLU A 124 -3.41 -23.82 18.49
C GLU A 124 -2.42 -24.89 19.00
N MET A 125 -1.93 -24.79 20.23
CA MET A 125 -1.07 -25.84 20.83
C MET A 125 -1.87 -26.99 21.45
N LEU A 126 -3.20 -26.87 21.56
CA LEU A 126 -4.08 -27.91 22.11
C LEU A 126 -4.61 -28.88 21.05
N PHE A 127 -4.34 -28.61 19.77
CA PHE A 127 -4.76 -29.39 18.60
C PHE A 127 -3.59 -29.54 17.62
#